data_AF-A0A0K8VNM0-F1
#
_entry.id   AF-A0A0K8VNM0-F1
#
_cell.length_a   1.000
_cell.length_b   1.000
_cell.length_c   1.000
_cell.angle_alpha   90.00
_cell.angle_beta   90.00
_cell.angle_gamma   90.00
#
_symmetry.space_group_name_H-M   'P 1'
#
loop_
_entity.id
_entity.type
_entity.pdbx_description
1 polymer ?
#
loop_
_entity_poly.entity_id
_entity_poly.type
_entity_poly.pdbx_seq_one_letter_code
_entity_poly.pdbx_strand_id
1 'polypeptide(L)'
;MPPVFIFLVDTCMDEEELDALKDSLQMSLSLLPPNALVGLITFGKMIQVHELGAEGCSKSYVFRGTKDLTAKQVQDMLGIGRSTSAAPGQPGQQMAGPGQQRPAAAAAPPANRFLQPISKCDSALGDLLSELQRDPWPVPQGKRYLRSTGAALSIAVGLLECTYPNTGARIMSFVGGPCSQGPGQVVDDELKHPIRSHHDIQKDNARYMKKAIKHYDALALRAATNGHCIDIYSCALDQCGLMEMKQCCNSTGGHMVLGDSFNSSLFKQTFQRVFARDARGDLKMAFNGTLEVKCSRELKISGGIGSCVSLNVKNSSVSDVEIGMGNTVQWKMCTVNPSSTMAFFFEVVNQHAAPMPQGGRGCIQFITQYQHANGQRRIRVTTLARNWADATTNLPYISAGFDQEAAAVIMARMVVYRAETDEGPDILRWVDRQLIRLCQKFGEYSKDDPNSFRLAQNFSLFPQFMYHLRRSQFLQVFNNSPDETTFYRHMLMREDLTQSLIMIQPILYSYSFNGPPEPVLLDTSSIQPDRILLMDTFFQILIYHGETIAQWRALKYQDMPEYENFKQLLQAPVDDAQEILQTRFPMPRYIDTEHGGSQARFLLSKVNPSQTHNNMYAYGQVSLLN
;
A
#
# COMPACT_ATOMS: atom_id res chain seq x y z
N MET A 1 20.86 15.77 -3.31
CA MET A 1 20.68 14.88 -4.47
C MET A 1 19.26 15.02 -4.96
N PRO A 2 19.02 15.21 -6.27
CA PRO A 2 17.68 15.15 -6.81
C PRO A 2 17.10 13.73 -6.68
N PRO A 3 15.77 13.58 -6.64
CA PRO A 3 15.12 12.27 -6.73
C PRO A 3 15.29 11.68 -8.13
N VAL A 4 15.30 10.35 -8.22
CA VAL A 4 15.39 9.60 -9.48
C VAL A 4 14.08 8.85 -9.72
N PHE A 5 13.54 8.92 -10.93
CA PHE A 5 12.31 8.23 -11.33
C PHE A 5 12.57 7.38 -12.59
N ILE A 6 12.34 6.08 -12.50
CA ILE A 6 12.39 5.19 -13.67
C ILE A 6 10.98 4.77 -14.00
N PHE A 7 10.53 5.08 -15.21
CA PHE A 7 9.29 4.55 -15.77
C PHE A 7 9.60 3.19 -16.42
N LEU A 8 9.04 2.12 -15.87
CA LEU A 8 9.15 0.76 -16.38
C LEU A 8 7.81 0.34 -17.00
N VAL A 9 7.72 0.41 -18.32
CA VAL A 9 6.44 0.38 -19.06
C VAL A 9 6.27 -0.94 -19.82
N ASP A 10 5.23 -1.69 -19.49
CA ASP A 10 4.77 -2.84 -20.26
C ASP A 10 4.16 -2.39 -21.59
N THR A 11 4.55 -3.02 -22.70
CA THR A 11 3.98 -2.77 -24.03
C THR A 11 3.11 -3.94 -24.53
N CYS A 12 2.91 -4.99 -23.71
CA CYS A 12 2.09 -6.16 -24.02
C CYS A 12 0.62 -5.95 -23.61
N MET A 13 -0.02 -4.90 -24.13
CA MET A 13 -1.43 -4.56 -23.90
C MET A 13 -2.09 -4.05 -25.18
N ASP A 14 -3.38 -3.76 -25.11
CA ASP A 14 -4.14 -3.20 -26.22
C ASP A 14 -3.78 -1.73 -26.45
N GLU A 15 -4.04 -1.23 -27.66
CA GLU A 15 -3.59 0.11 -28.08
C GLU A 15 -4.25 1.22 -27.25
N GLU A 16 -5.56 1.11 -27.00
CA GLU A 16 -6.31 2.05 -26.16
C GLU A 16 -5.76 2.14 -24.72
N GLU A 17 -5.35 1.00 -24.15
CA GLU A 17 -4.75 0.93 -22.81
C GLU A 17 -3.36 1.58 -22.80
N LEU A 18 -2.55 1.29 -23.84
CA LEU A 18 -1.22 1.86 -23.96
C LEU A 18 -1.29 3.38 -24.18
N ASP A 19 -2.19 3.86 -25.04
CA ASP A 19 -2.40 5.28 -25.29
C ASP A 19 -2.84 6.03 -24.03
N ALA A 20 -3.79 5.49 -23.28
CA ALA A 20 -4.20 6.07 -22.01
C ALA A 20 -3.07 6.10 -20.97
N LEU A 21 -2.19 5.09 -20.98
CA LEU A 21 -1.00 5.07 -20.15
C LEU A 21 0.00 6.14 -20.61
N LYS A 22 0.26 6.31 -21.92
CA LYS A 22 1.14 7.37 -22.46
C LYS A 22 0.69 8.74 -21.98
N ASP A 23 -0.61 9.06 -22.10
CA ASP A 23 -1.18 10.33 -21.65
C ASP A 23 -0.91 10.58 -20.16
N SER A 24 -1.09 9.53 -19.34
CA SER A 24 -0.86 9.59 -17.89
C SER A 24 0.62 9.81 -17.56
N LEU A 25 1.52 9.14 -18.29
CA LEU A 25 2.96 9.28 -18.14
C LEU A 25 3.42 10.69 -18.55
N GLN A 26 3.00 11.19 -19.70
CA GLN A 26 3.31 12.54 -20.18
C GLN A 26 2.83 13.61 -19.20
N MET A 27 1.59 13.49 -18.72
CA MET A 27 1.07 14.39 -17.68
C MET A 27 1.96 14.36 -16.44
N SER A 28 2.42 13.18 -16.01
CA SER A 28 3.27 13.06 -14.83
C SER A 28 4.64 13.74 -14.98
N LEU A 29 5.22 13.80 -16.18
CA LEU A 29 6.49 14.51 -16.42
C LEU A 29 6.40 15.98 -16.05
N SER A 30 5.27 16.63 -16.36
CA SER A 30 5.02 18.03 -16.00
C SER A 30 4.92 18.27 -14.48
N LEU A 31 4.63 17.23 -13.71
CA LEU A 31 4.49 17.30 -12.25
C LEU A 31 5.81 17.11 -11.51
N LEU A 32 6.85 16.64 -12.19
CA LEU A 32 8.14 16.35 -11.59
C LEU A 32 9.01 17.62 -11.42
N PRO A 33 9.91 17.67 -10.41
CA PRO A 33 10.87 18.76 -10.28
C PRO A 33 11.81 18.84 -11.50
N PRO A 34 12.16 20.05 -11.99
CA PRO A 34 13.00 20.19 -13.19
C PRO A 34 14.39 19.54 -13.10
N ASN A 35 14.90 19.37 -11.88
CA ASN A 35 16.20 18.75 -11.59
C ASN A 35 16.10 17.25 -11.27
N ALA A 36 14.90 16.68 -11.21
CA ALA A 36 14.71 15.24 -11.02
C ALA A 36 15.32 14.47 -12.20
N LEU A 37 15.96 13.34 -11.90
CA LEU A 37 16.50 12.46 -12.93
C LEU A 37 15.41 11.49 -13.37
N VAL A 38 15.23 11.34 -14.68
CA VAL A 38 14.26 10.41 -15.27
C VAL A 38 14.95 9.39 -16.15
N GLY A 39 14.39 8.18 -16.18
CA GLY A 39 14.78 7.11 -17.10
C GLY A 39 13.54 6.37 -17.61
N LEU A 40 13.65 5.82 -18.82
CA LEU A 40 12.60 5.02 -19.44
C LEU A 40 13.14 3.63 -19.78
N ILE A 41 12.41 2.60 -19.33
CA ILE A 41 12.62 1.22 -19.74
C ILE A 41 11.27 0.72 -20.22
N THR A 42 11.19 0.23 -21.46
CA THR A 42 9.99 -0.42 -21.98
C THR A 42 10.22 -1.92 -22.12
N PHE A 43 9.19 -2.73 -21.94
CA PHE A 43 9.33 -4.17 -22.02
C PHE A 43 8.09 -4.87 -22.55
N GLY A 44 8.34 -5.96 -23.26
CA GLY A 44 7.35 -6.96 -23.64
C GLY A 44 8.01 -8.33 -23.60
N LYS A 45 8.18 -8.95 -24.77
CA LYS A 45 9.03 -10.15 -24.91
C LYS A 45 10.51 -9.84 -24.68
N MET A 46 10.92 -8.64 -25.08
CA MET A 46 12.28 -8.10 -24.92
C MET A 46 12.22 -6.86 -24.02
N ILE A 47 13.35 -6.48 -23.43
CA ILE A 47 13.45 -5.31 -22.54
C ILE A 47 14.34 -4.28 -23.21
N GLN A 48 13.87 -3.04 -23.31
CA GLN A 48 14.57 -1.93 -23.94
C GLN A 48 14.89 -0.85 -22.90
N VAL A 49 16.19 -0.57 -22.70
CA VAL A 49 16.66 0.53 -21.86
C VAL A 49 16.97 1.73 -22.76
N HIS A 50 16.22 2.81 -22.63
CA HIS A 50 16.29 3.98 -23.52
C HIS A 50 17.36 4.98 -23.07
N GLU A 51 18.12 5.50 -24.04
CA GLU A 51 19.09 6.57 -23.82
C GLU A 51 18.45 7.93 -24.10
N LEU A 52 18.36 8.78 -23.08
CA LEU A 52 17.64 10.06 -23.16
C LEU A 52 18.51 11.26 -23.56
N GLY A 53 19.84 11.05 -23.68
CA GLY A 53 20.80 12.10 -24.03
C GLY A 53 21.28 12.07 -25.49
N ALA A 54 20.68 11.25 -26.35
CA ALA A 54 21.08 11.12 -27.74
C ALA A 54 20.40 12.19 -28.62
N GLU A 55 21.18 13.06 -29.24
CA GLU A 55 20.67 14.05 -30.20
C GLU A 55 20.52 13.41 -31.61
N GLY A 56 19.38 13.67 -32.26
CA GLY A 56 19.14 13.28 -33.66
C GLY A 56 18.77 11.82 -33.92
N CYS A 57 18.95 10.90 -32.94
CA CYS A 57 18.44 9.54 -33.03
C CYS A 57 18.15 8.93 -31.65
N SER A 58 16.97 8.30 -31.50
CA SER A 58 16.65 7.50 -30.31
C SER A 58 17.46 6.22 -30.31
N LYS A 59 18.15 5.95 -29.20
CA LYS A 59 18.92 4.71 -28.99
C LYS A 59 18.34 3.95 -27.81
N SER A 60 18.19 2.63 -27.97
CA SER A 60 17.82 1.74 -26.88
C SER A 60 18.69 0.49 -26.86
N TYR A 61 18.94 -0.03 -25.66
CA TYR A 61 19.68 -1.27 -25.43
C TYR A 61 18.70 -2.39 -25.17
N VAL A 62 18.77 -3.43 -26.00
CA VAL A 62 17.80 -4.53 -25.98
C VAL A 62 18.37 -5.76 -25.25
N PHE A 63 17.66 -6.20 -24.22
CA PHE A 63 17.98 -7.38 -23.42
C PHE A 63 16.94 -8.48 -23.62
N ARG A 64 17.37 -9.73 -23.53
CA ARG A 64 16.48 -10.90 -23.61
C ARG A 64 15.67 -11.02 -22.31
N GLY A 65 14.35 -11.05 -22.41
CA GLY A 65 13.44 -11.23 -21.27
C GLY A 65 13.52 -12.61 -20.60
N THR A 66 14.24 -13.57 -21.18
CA THR A 66 14.38 -14.95 -20.66
C THR A 66 15.53 -15.16 -19.69
N LYS A 67 16.40 -14.16 -19.49
CA LYS A 67 17.59 -14.26 -18.65
C LYS A 67 17.54 -13.23 -17.54
N ASP A 68 17.96 -13.63 -16.35
CA ASP A 68 18.23 -12.69 -15.27
C ASP A 68 19.64 -12.11 -15.44
N LEU A 69 19.81 -10.84 -15.07
CA LEU A 69 21.07 -10.12 -15.16
C LEU A 69 21.45 -9.52 -13.82
N THR A 70 22.68 -9.80 -13.39
CA THR A 70 23.25 -9.16 -12.20
C THR A 70 23.55 -7.69 -12.46
N ALA A 71 23.61 -6.88 -11.39
CA ALA A 71 23.97 -5.46 -11.49
C ALA A 71 25.29 -5.24 -12.24
N LYS A 72 26.31 -6.05 -11.97
CA LYS A 72 27.60 -6.00 -12.68
C LYS A 72 27.47 -6.29 -14.19
N GLN A 73 26.64 -7.25 -14.58
CA GLN A 73 26.40 -7.54 -16.01
C GLN A 73 25.68 -6.38 -16.70
N VAL A 74 24.68 -5.79 -16.03
CA VAL A 74 24.00 -4.58 -16.53
C VAL A 74 25.02 -3.44 -16.67
N GLN A 75 25.90 -3.28 -15.68
CA GLN A 75 26.98 -2.30 -15.68
C GLN A 75 27.90 -2.43 -16.89
N ASP A 76 28.41 -3.65 -17.11
CA ASP A 76 29.35 -3.95 -18.18
C ASP A 76 28.71 -3.81 -19.57
N MET A 77 27.47 -4.28 -19.74
CA MET A 77 26.74 -4.21 -21.02
C MET A 77 26.32 -2.79 -21.40
N LEU A 78 25.93 -1.98 -20.42
CA LEU A 78 25.54 -0.57 -20.64
C LEU A 78 26.75 0.39 -20.62
N GLY A 79 27.93 -0.08 -20.21
CA GLY A 79 29.13 0.74 -20.06
C GLY A 79 29.00 1.82 -18.98
N ILE A 80 28.19 1.56 -17.94
CA ILE A 80 27.89 2.51 -16.85
C ILE A 80 28.78 2.26 -15.63
N GLY A 81 28.84 3.20 -14.68
CA GLY A 81 29.60 3.04 -13.44
C GLY A 81 31.13 3.01 -13.60
N ARG A 82 31.67 3.12 -14.82
CA ARG A 82 33.08 3.48 -15.02
C ARG A 82 33.22 4.97 -14.75
N SER A 83 33.41 5.35 -13.49
CA SER A 83 34.09 6.62 -13.23
C SER A 83 35.45 6.51 -13.88
N THR A 84 35.75 7.45 -14.77
CA THR A 84 37.05 7.66 -15.39
C THR A 84 38.11 7.89 -14.32
N SER A 85 38.71 6.80 -13.83
CA SER A 85 40.00 6.78 -13.16
C SER A 85 40.74 5.51 -13.55
N ALA A 86 41.22 5.48 -14.79
CA ALA A 86 42.40 4.76 -15.30
C ALA A 86 42.19 4.46 -16.79
N ALA A 87 42.66 5.37 -17.65
CA ALA A 87 43.21 4.94 -18.93
C ALA A 87 44.56 4.26 -18.64
N PRO A 88 44.82 3.02 -19.10
CA PRO A 88 46.13 2.41 -18.98
C PRO A 88 47.04 2.96 -20.09
N GLY A 89 48.07 3.70 -19.69
CA GLY A 89 49.20 4.01 -20.56
C GLY A 89 49.53 5.50 -20.71
N GLN A 90 50.30 6.04 -19.77
CA GLN A 90 51.33 7.06 -20.04
C GLN A 90 52.25 7.18 -18.79
N PRO A 91 53.57 6.97 -18.91
CA PRO A 91 54.51 7.26 -17.83
C PRO A 91 54.94 8.74 -17.92
N GLY A 92 54.63 9.56 -16.91
CA GLY A 92 54.97 10.99 -16.96
C GLY A 92 54.79 11.75 -15.64
N GLN A 93 55.84 11.72 -14.83
CA GLN A 93 56.35 12.76 -13.91
C GLN A 93 55.49 13.38 -12.78
N GLN A 94 56.12 13.37 -11.61
CA GLN A 94 55.84 14.11 -10.38
C GLN A 94 55.88 15.64 -10.58
N MET A 95 55.03 16.38 -9.86
CA MET A 95 55.49 17.35 -8.86
C MET A 95 54.34 17.85 -7.97
N ALA A 96 54.59 17.88 -6.67
CA ALA A 96 53.72 18.39 -5.62
C ALA A 96 53.87 19.91 -5.48
N GLY A 97 52.75 20.60 -5.24
CA GLY A 97 52.71 22.00 -4.80
C GLY A 97 51.68 22.15 -3.66
N PRO A 98 52.04 22.70 -2.49
CA PRO A 98 51.11 22.87 -1.38
C PRO A 98 50.41 24.23 -1.44
N GLY A 99 49.09 24.23 -1.32
CA GLY A 99 48.32 25.42 -0.93
C GLY A 99 47.30 25.93 -1.94
N GLN A 100 46.09 25.39 -1.87
CA GLN A 100 44.83 26.16 -1.99
C GLN A 100 43.64 25.21 -1.73
N GLN A 101 43.09 25.27 -0.51
CA GLN A 101 41.78 24.69 -0.21
C GLN A 101 40.71 25.55 -0.90
N ARG A 102 40.27 25.13 -2.09
CA ARG A 102 38.99 25.57 -2.64
C ARG A 102 37.87 24.86 -1.87
N PRO A 103 36.77 25.54 -1.52
CA PRO A 103 35.59 24.85 -1.01
C PRO A 103 35.14 23.86 -2.08
N ALA A 104 35.06 22.57 -1.72
CA ALA A 104 34.48 21.55 -2.58
C ALA A 104 32.99 21.90 -2.75
N ALA A 105 32.66 22.64 -3.81
CA ALA A 105 31.30 22.68 -4.33
C ALA A 105 30.89 21.22 -4.54
N ALA A 106 29.78 20.80 -3.91
CA ALA A 106 29.26 19.47 -4.05
C ALA A 106 29.03 19.18 -5.54
N ALA A 107 29.97 18.49 -6.18
CA ALA A 107 29.85 18.09 -7.55
C ALA A 107 28.60 17.21 -7.65
N ALA A 108 27.59 17.69 -8.40
CA ALA A 108 26.45 16.86 -8.74
C ALA A 108 27.01 15.57 -9.37
N PRO A 109 26.62 14.37 -8.91
CA PRO A 109 27.09 13.15 -9.53
C PRO A 109 26.72 13.19 -11.01
N PRO A 110 27.63 12.76 -11.90
CA PRO A 110 27.44 12.91 -13.32
C PRO A 110 26.12 12.24 -13.74
N ALA A 111 25.27 13.00 -14.44
CA ALA A 111 24.06 12.46 -15.06
C ALA A 111 24.49 11.31 -15.98
N ASN A 112 23.90 10.13 -15.78
CA ASN A 112 24.16 8.98 -16.63
C ASN A 112 23.38 9.15 -17.94
N ARG A 113 23.90 8.69 -19.08
CA ARG A 113 23.21 8.68 -20.38
C ARG A 113 21.78 8.08 -20.36
N PHE A 114 21.49 7.19 -19.41
CA PHE A 114 20.15 6.59 -19.20
C PHE A 114 19.28 7.35 -18.19
N LEU A 115 19.86 8.26 -17.40
CA LEU A 115 19.19 8.99 -16.33
C LEU A 115 19.55 10.48 -16.44
N GLN A 116 18.67 11.24 -17.09
CA GLN A 116 18.89 12.65 -17.40
C GLN A 116 17.94 13.56 -16.59
N PRO A 117 18.35 14.80 -16.25
CA PRO A 117 17.45 15.78 -15.66
C PRO A 117 16.29 16.09 -16.62
N ILE A 118 15.07 16.16 -16.09
CA ILE A 118 13.87 16.46 -16.90
C ILE A 118 14.04 17.74 -17.71
N SER A 119 14.55 18.80 -17.09
CA SER A 119 14.84 20.08 -17.77
C SER A 119 15.71 19.98 -19.03
N LYS A 120 16.43 18.86 -19.22
CA LYS A 120 17.27 18.62 -20.41
C LYS A 120 16.67 17.64 -21.41
N CYS A 121 15.77 16.75 -20.98
CA CYS A 121 15.25 15.67 -21.81
C CYS A 121 13.72 15.61 -21.89
N ASP A 122 13.01 16.63 -21.41
CA ASP A 122 11.53 16.66 -21.38
C ASP A 122 10.92 16.42 -22.76
N SER A 123 11.34 17.19 -23.78
CA SER A 123 10.86 17.02 -25.15
C SER A 123 11.20 15.64 -25.71
N ALA A 124 12.46 15.20 -25.58
CA ALA A 124 12.90 13.90 -26.10
C ALA A 124 12.14 12.73 -25.44
N LEU A 125 11.88 12.81 -24.12
CA LEU A 125 11.11 11.80 -23.41
C LEU A 125 9.62 11.86 -23.78
N GLY A 126 9.05 13.06 -23.95
CA GLY A 126 7.67 13.25 -24.42
C GLY A 126 7.44 12.66 -25.81
N ASP A 127 8.38 12.88 -26.73
CA ASP A 127 8.36 12.31 -28.08
C ASP A 127 8.46 10.78 -28.02
N LEU A 128 9.41 10.23 -27.25
CA LEU A 128 9.54 8.79 -27.05
C LEU A 128 8.28 8.15 -26.50
N LEU A 129 7.63 8.78 -25.51
CA LEU A 129 6.37 8.30 -24.95
C LEU A 129 5.24 8.34 -25.98
N SER A 130 5.14 9.40 -26.78
CA SER A 130 4.14 9.53 -27.86
C SER A 130 4.30 8.41 -28.91
N GLU A 131 5.55 8.12 -29.26
CA GLU A 131 5.90 7.14 -30.29
C GLU A 131 5.82 5.68 -29.80
N LEU A 132 5.63 5.42 -28.50
CA LEU A 132 5.54 4.05 -27.98
C LEU A 132 4.46 3.24 -28.70
N GLN A 133 4.84 2.05 -29.14
CA GLN A 133 3.94 1.10 -29.79
C GLN A 133 3.81 -0.15 -28.94
N ARG A 134 2.79 -0.96 -29.25
CA ARG A 134 2.62 -2.29 -28.68
C ARG A 134 3.84 -3.17 -28.96
N ASP A 135 4.04 -4.18 -28.12
CA ASP A 135 5.08 -5.18 -28.35
C ASP A 135 4.88 -5.78 -29.76
N PRO A 136 5.91 -5.72 -30.64
CA PRO A 136 5.75 -6.03 -32.06
C PRO A 136 5.57 -7.53 -32.34
N TRP A 137 5.67 -8.38 -31.31
CA TRP A 137 5.61 -9.82 -31.47
C TRP A 137 4.14 -10.28 -31.56
N PRO A 138 3.76 -11.01 -32.63
CA PRO A 138 2.39 -11.49 -32.76
C PRO A 138 2.06 -12.51 -31.67
N VAL A 139 0.83 -12.45 -31.16
CA VAL A 139 0.30 -13.41 -30.18
C VAL A 139 -0.55 -14.45 -30.91
N PRO A 140 -0.15 -15.73 -30.92
CA PRO A 140 -0.94 -16.79 -31.54
C PRO A 140 -2.31 -16.96 -30.86
N GLN A 141 -3.26 -17.56 -31.57
CA GLN A 141 -4.56 -17.89 -31.00
C GLN A 141 -4.41 -18.82 -29.78
N GLY A 142 -5.17 -18.56 -28.72
CA GLY A 142 -5.09 -19.35 -27.49
C GLY A 142 -3.84 -19.08 -26.63
N LYS A 143 -3.06 -18.06 -26.97
CA LYS A 143 -1.86 -17.65 -26.22
C LYS A 143 -2.01 -16.28 -25.58
N ARG A 144 -1.24 -16.05 -24.51
CA ARG A 144 -0.99 -14.73 -23.89
C ARG A 144 0.23 -14.08 -24.54
N TYR A 145 0.37 -12.76 -24.36
CA TYR A 145 1.63 -12.08 -24.65
C TYR A 145 2.78 -12.73 -23.89
N LEU A 146 3.97 -12.75 -24.49
CA LEU A 146 5.22 -13.07 -23.79
C LEU A 146 5.69 -11.84 -23.04
N ARG A 147 5.66 -11.88 -21.71
CA ARG A 147 5.91 -10.74 -20.85
C ARG A 147 6.98 -11.04 -19.84
N SER A 148 8.00 -10.19 -19.81
CA SER A 148 9.23 -10.39 -19.05
C SER A 148 9.38 -9.43 -17.87
N THR A 149 8.30 -9.18 -17.12
CA THR A 149 8.24 -8.26 -15.98
C THR A 149 9.38 -8.45 -14.98
N GLY A 150 9.65 -9.70 -14.57
CA GLY A 150 10.67 -9.98 -13.57
C GLY A 150 12.10 -9.68 -14.03
N ALA A 151 12.41 -9.92 -15.30
CA ALA A 151 13.70 -9.53 -15.88
C ALA A 151 13.79 -8.01 -16.08
N ALA A 152 12.70 -7.35 -16.48
CA ALA A 152 12.63 -5.90 -16.65
C ALA A 152 12.91 -5.16 -15.33
N LEU A 153 12.26 -5.62 -14.25
CA LEU A 153 12.51 -5.13 -12.88
C LEU A 153 13.96 -5.39 -12.44
N SER A 154 14.53 -6.57 -12.74
CA SER A 154 15.93 -6.88 -12.40
C SER A 154 16.92 -5.92 -13.05
N ILE A 155 16.69 -5.57 -14.32
CA ILE A 155 17.50 -4.59 -15.06
C ILE A 155 17.33 -3.18 -14.47
N ALA A 156 16.10 -2.76 -14.15
CA ALA A 156 15.85 -1.46 -13.53
C ALA A 156 16.54 -1.32 -12.16
N VAL A 157 16.44 -2.35 -11.31
CA VAL A 157 17.15 -2.40 -10.02
C VAL A 157 18.66 -2.39 -10.24
N GLY A 158 19.19 -3.20 -11.17
CA GLY A 158 20.61 -3.24 -11.49
C GLY A 158 21.15 -1.90 -12.02
N LEU A 159 20.38 -1.21 -12.85
CA LEU A 159 20.72 0.12 -13.37
C LEU A 159 20.91 1.12 -12.23
N LEU A 160 19.96 1.19 -11.28
CA LEU A 160 20.06 2.10 -10.13
C LEU A 160 21.15 1.69 -9.14
N GLU A 161 21.32 0.39 -8.90
CA GLU A 161 22.35 -0.17 -8.03
C GLU A 161 23.77 0.25 -8.48
N CYS A 162 24.00 0.29 -9.79
CA CYS A 162 25.29 0.67 -10.37
C CYS A 162 25.49 2.18 -10.58
N THR A 163 24.45 3.00 -10.45
CA THR A 163 24.52 4.43 -10.81
C THR A 163 24.22 5.37 -9.65
N TYR A 164 23.18 5.08 -8.87
CA TYR A 164 22.73 5.91 -7.75
C TYR A 164 22.41 5.06 -6.50
N PRO A 165 23.35 4.23 -6.00
CA PRO A 165 23.12 3.50 -4.75
C PRO A 165 22.96 4.46 -3.58
N ASN A 166 22.18 4.06 -2.58
CA ASN A 166 21.94 4.82 -1.34
C ASN A 166 21.41 6.24 -1.54
N THR A 167 20.66 6.46 -2.63
CA THR A 167 20.01 7.73 -2.97
C THR A 167 18.54 7.48 -3.23
N GLY A 168 17.67 8.45 -2.93
CA GLY A 168 16.25 8.35 -3.21
C GLY A 168 15.94 8.15 -4.69
N ALA A 169 15.46 6.96 -5.02
CA ALA A 169 15.04 6.59 -6.37
C ALA A 169 13.74 5.77 -6.32
N ARG A 170 12.93 5.86 -7.37
CA ARG A 170 11.64 5.19 -7.48
C ARG A 170 11.47 4.57 -8.87
N ILE A 171 11.35 3.25 -8.91
CA ILE A 171 11.02 2.48 -10.11
C ILE A 171 9.49 2.36 -10.14
N MET A 172 8.85 2.97 -11.13
CA MET A 172 7.40 2.91 -11.34
C MET A 172 7.10 1.88 -12.42
N SER A 173 6.57 0.73 -12.03
CA SER A 173 6.27 -0.37 -12.95
C SER A 173 4.80 -0.36 -13.34
N PHE A 174 4.52 -0.25 -14.63
CA PHE A 174 3.17 -0.28 -15.21
C PHE A 174 3.00 -1.62 -15.91
N VAL A 175 2.07 -2.45 -15.42
CA VAL A 175 1.87 -3.83 -15.87
C VAL A 175 0.41 -4.08 -16.25
N GLY A 176 0.17 -4.55 -17.48
CA GLY A 176 -1.16 -4.85 -18.02
C GLY A 176 -1.56 -6.33 -17.99
N GLY A 177 -1.24 -7.08 -16.93
CA GLY A 177 -1.31 -8.57 -16.89
C GLY A 177 -0.04 -9.28 -16.34
N PRO A 178 -0.04 -10.63 -16.33
CA PRO A 178 0.96 -11.42 -15.59
C PRO A 178 2.28 -11.63 -16.35
N CYS A 179 3.37 -11.78 -15.60
CA CYS A 179 4.66 -12.18 -16.15
C CYS A 179 4.58 -13.60 -16.71
N SER A 180 4.68 -13.76 -18.04
CA SER A 180 4.48 -15.04 -18.73
C SER A 180 5.77 -15.70 -19.24
N GLN A 181 6.92 -15.04 -19.07
CA GLN A 181 8.22 -15.55 -19.50
C GLN A 181 9.34 -15.08 -18.57
N GLY A 182 10.38 -15.92 -18.43
CA GLY A 182 11.64 -15.56 -17.79
C GLY A 182 11.60 -15.63 -16.25
N PRO A 183 12.60 -15.04 -15.58
CA PRO A 183 12.61 -14.90 -14.13
C PRO A 183 11.35 -14.18 -13.64
N GLY A 184 10.76 -14.65 -12.54
CA GLY A 184 9.53 -14.06 -12.00
C GLY A 184 8.25 -14.43 -12.77
N GLN A 185 8.27 -15.45 -13.64
CA GLN A 185 7.09 -15.97 -14.34
C GLN A 185 6.00 -16.40 -13.35
N VAL A 186 4.76 -15.97 -13.59
CA VAL A 186 3.56 -16.22 -12.76
C VAL A 186 2.64 -17.26 -13.40
N VAL A 187 2.59 -17.29 -14.73
CA VAL A 187 1.80 -18.23 -15.55
C VAL A 187 2.56 -18.50 -16.85
N ASP A 188 2.22 -19.56 -17.59
CA ASP A 188 2.70 -19.71 -18.96
C ASP A 188 1.85 -18.92 -19.98
N ASP A 189 2.28 -19.00 -21.23
CA ASP A 189 1.64 -18.31 -22.33
C ASP A 189 0.36 -19.01 -22.82
N GLU A 190 -0.06 -20.16 -22.27
CA GLU A 190 -1.25 -20.88 -22.77
C GLU A 190 -2.52 -20.48 -22.03
N LEU A 191 -3.50 -19.88 -22.75
CA LEU A 191 -4.75 -19.42 -22.14
C LEU A 191 -5.57 -20.53 -21.49
N LYS A 192 -5.40 -21.78 -21.94
CA LYS A 192 -6.05 -22.95 -21.34
C LYS A 192 -5.58 -23.22 -19.91
N HIS A 193 -4.38 -22.75 -19.54
CA HIS A 193 -3.89 -22.80 -18.17
C HIS A 193 -4.33 -21.52 -17.46
N PRO A 194 -5.21 -21.59 -16.44
CA PRO A 194 -5.56 -20.42 -15.64
C PRO A 194 -4.34 -19.95 -14.83
N ILE A 195 -4.35 -18.71 -14.33
CA ILE A 195 -3.23 -18.13 -13.59
C ILE A 195 -3.00 -18.88 -12.27
N ARG A 196 -3.82 -18.61 -11.26
CA ARG A 196 -3.93 -19.34 -9.99
C ARG A 196 -5.06 -18.71 -9.16
N SER A 197 -5.66 -19.51 -8.30
CA SER A 197 -6.62 -19.08 -7.29
C SER A 197 -6.10 -19.39 -5.88
N HIS A 198 -6.77 -18.88 -4.84
CA HIS A 198 -6.50 -19.30 -3.46
C HIS A 198 -6.66 -20.81 -3.27
N HIS A 199 -7.60 -21.42 -3.99
CA HIS A 199 -7.81 -22.86 -3.96
C HIS A 199 -6.63 -23.63 -4.57
N ASP A 200 -6.05 -23.15 -5.68
CA ASP A 200 -4.85 -23.76 -6.27
C ASP A 200 -3.65 -23.64 -5.33
N ILE A 201 -3.51 -22.51 -4.64
CA ILE A 201 -2.44 -22.29 -3.65
C ILE A 201 -2.60 -23.25 -2.47
N GLN A 202 -3.82 -23.37 -1.93
CA GLN A 202 -4.10 -24.27 -0.80
C GLN A 202 -3.83 -25.75 -1.15
N LYS A 203 -4.06 -26.15 -2.39
CA LYS A 203 -3.78 -27.50 -2.89
C LYS A 203 -2.34 -27.69 -3.39
N ASP A 204 -1.46 -26.71 -3.19
CA ASP A 204 -0.08 -26.67 -3.70
C ASP A 204 0.02 -26.90 -5.23
N ASN A 205 -1.01 -26.45 -5.97
CA ASN A 205 -1.12 -26.58 -7.43
C ASN A 205 -0.70 -25.30 -8.18
N ALA A 206 -0.08 -24.34 -7.49
CA ALA A 206 0.42 -23.10 -8.08
C ALA A 206 1.88 -23.25 -8.56
N ARG A 207 2.06 -23.86 -9.75
CA ARG A 207 3.36 -24.29 -10.30
C ARG A 207 4.48 -23.23 -10.26
N TYR A 208 4.16 -21.97 -10.54
CA TYR A 208 5.15 -20.91 -10.72
C TYR A 208 5.42 -20.08 -9.45
N MET A 209 4.47 -20.07 -8.51
CA MET A 209 4.39 -19.13 -7.40
C MET A 209 5.68 -19.08 -6.55
N LYS A 210 6.15 -20.24 -6.04
CA LYS A 210 7.32 -20.30 -5.14
C LYS A 210 8.60 -19.75 -5.80
N LYS A 211 8.80 -20.02 -7.10
CA LYS A 211 9.96 -19.53 -7.85
C LYS A 211 9.87 -18.02 -8.12
N ALA A 212 8.67 -17.53 -8.43
CA ALA A 212 8.43 -16.12 -8.67
C ALA A 212 8.57 -15.28 -7.40
N ILE A 213 7.97 -15.70 -6.28
CA ILE A 213 8.15 -15.06 -4.96
C ILE A 213 9.63 -14.91 -4.65
N LYS A 214 10.41 -15.99 -4.75
CA LYS A 214 11.86 -15.95 -4.50
C LYS A 214 12.60 -14.92 -5.37
N HIS A 215 12.20 -14.78 -6.64
CA HIS A 215 12.80 -13.82 -7.56
C HIS A 215 12.50 -12.38 -7.12
N TYR A 216 11.22 -12.06 -6.90
CA TYR A 216 10.82 -10.70 -6.53
C TYR A 216 11.25 -10.31 -5.11
N ASP A 217 11.30 -11.24 -4.17
CA ASP A 217 11.84 -11.02 -2.82
C ASP A 217 13.34 -10.64 -2.89
N ALA A 218 14.11 -11.30 -3.77
CA ALA A 218 15.51 -10.97 -3.98
C ALA A 218 15.68 -9.56 -4.60
N LEU A 219 14.81 -9.18 -5.54
CA LEU A 219 14.80 -7.83 -6.11
C LEU A 219 14.39 -6.77 -5.08
N ALA A 220 13.38 -7.06 -4.27
CA ALA A 220 12.92 -6.20 -3.18
C ALA A 220 14.03 -5.92 -2.17
N LEU A 221 14.77 -6.97 -1.75
CA LEU A 221 15.91 -6.83 -0.84
C LEU A 221 17.04 -6.00 -1.45
N ARG A 222 17.39 -6.23 -2.73
CA ARG A 222 18.41 -5.45 -3.44
C ARG A 222 18.03 -3.97 -3.54
N ALA A 223 16.80 -3.67 -3.93
CA ALA A 223 16.29 -2.30 -4.00
C ALA A 223 16.27 -1.64 -2.62
N ALA A 224 15.76 -2.35 -1.60
CA ALA A 224 15.64 -1.82 -0.25
C ALA A 224 17.00 -1.51 0.38
N THR A 225 17.98 -2.40 0.19
CA THR A 225 19.37 -2.22 0.65
C THR A 225 19.99 -0.95 0.04
N ASN A 226 19.70 -0.67 -1.23
CA ASN A 226 20.19 0.52 -1.92
C ASN A 226 19.32 1.77 -1.71
N GLY A 227 18.25 1.69 -0.92
CA GLY A 227 17.36 2.84 -0.66
C GLY A 227 16.46 3.21 -1.83
N HIS A 228 16.17 2.26 -2.73
CA HIS A 228 15.30 2.44 -3.89
C HIS A 228 13.90 1.88 -3.62
N CYS A 229 12.91 2.57 -4.17
CA CYS A 229 11.50 2.24 -4.11
C CYS A 229 11.05 1.51 -5.38
N ILE A 230 10.14 0.54 -5.25
CA ILE A 230 9.47 -0.10 -6.40
C ILE A 230 7.96 0.04 -6.23
N ASP A 231 7.34 0.79 -7.14
CA ASP A 231 5.89 0.91 -7.28
C ASP A 231 5.40 -0.05 -8.37
N ILE A 232 4.21 -0.62 -8.17
CA ILE A 232 3.52 -1.49 -9.12
C ILE A 232 2.13 -0.94 -9.37
N TYR A 233 1.91 -0.48 -10.59
CA TYR A 233 0.64 -0.03 -11.15
C TYR A 233 0.11 -1.12 -12.08
N SER A 234 -0.84 -1.90 -11.58
CA SER A 234 -1.40 -3.06 -12.24
C SER A 234 -2.80 -2.75 -12.76
N CYS A 235 -2.96 -2.64 -14.08
CA CYS A 235 -4.25 -2.42 -14.72
C CYS A 235 -4.54 -3.50 -15.75
N ALA A 236 -5.39 -4.46 -15.40
CA ALA A 236 -5.80 -5.55 -16.27
C ALA A 236 -7.14 -6.15 -15.79
N LEU A 237 -7.85 -6.80 -16.71
CA LEU A 237 -9.11 -7.49 -16.40
C LEU A 237 -8.92 -8.79 -15.59
N ASP A 238 -7.70 -9.32 -15.52
CA ASP A 238 -7.33 -10.50 -14.75
C ASP A 238 -6.04 -10.20 -13.95
N GLN A 239 -5.58 -11.16 -13.15
CA GLN A 239 -4.46 -11.00 -12.23
C GLN A 239 -3.12 -10.71 -12.93
N CYS A 240 -2.28 -9.92 -12.29
CA CYS A 240 -0.95 -9.53 -12.80
C CYS A 240 0.22 -10.19 -12.05
N GLY A 241 -0.06 -10.89 -10.95
CA GLY A 241 0.97 -11.46 -10.09
C GLY A 241 1.38 -10.55 -8.95
N LEU A 242 0.48 -9.70 -8.44
CA LEU A 242 0.75 -8.85 -7.29
C LEU A 242 1.16 -9.67 -6.06
N MET A 243 0.58 -10.87 -5.88
CA MET A 243 0.96 -11.76 -4.77
C MET A 243 2.46 -12.08 -4.78
N GLU A 244 3.02 -12.42 -5.95
CA GLU A 244 4.44 -12.74 -6.10
C GLU A 244 5.32 -11.50 -5.98
N MET A 245 4.84 -10.35 -6.45
CA MET A 245 5.62 -9.11 -6.48
C MET A 245 5.48 -8.26 -5.22
N LYS A 246 4.64 -8.66 -4.26
CA LYS A 246 4.24 -7.82 -3.11
C LYS A 246 5.40 -7.25 -2.32
N GLN A 247 6.49 -8.01 -2.17
CA GLN A 247 7.65 -7.55 -1.40
C GLN A 247 8.36 -6.37 -2.05
N CYS A 248 8.29 -6.22 -3.38
CA CYS A 248 8.82 -5.05 -4.06
C CYS A 248 8.20 -3.76 -3.51
N CYS A 249 6.89 -3.74 -3.27
CA CYS A 249 6.20 -2.62 -2.64
C CYS A 249 6.37 -2.62 -1.12
N ASN A 250 6.08 -3.75 -0.46
CA ASN A 250 6.03 -3.86 1.01
C ASN A 250 7.37 -3.54 1.66
N SER A 251 8.49 -4.05 1.13
CA SER A 251 9.81 -3.82 1.72
C SER A 251 10.35 -2.41 1.44
N THR A 252 9.90 -1.77 0.35
CA THR A 252 10.47 -0.48 -0.08
C THR A 252 9.60 0.73 0.23
N GLY A 253 8.33 0.53 0.64
CA GLY A 253 7.35 1.61 0.85
C GLY A 253 6.61 2.01 -0.43
N GLY A 254 6.87 1.32 -1.54
CA GLY A 254 6.29 1.62 -2.84
C GLY A 254 4.78 1.43 -2.90
N HIS A 255 4.17 2.06 -3.89
CA HIS A 255 2.74 2.01 -4.16
C HIS A 255 2.39 0.70 -4.86
N MET A 256 1.34 0.02 -4.37
CA MET A 256 0.67 -1.05 -5.09
C MET A 256 -0.71 -0.56 -5.49
N VAL A 257 -0.98 -0.45 -6.78
CA VAL A 257 -2.27 -0.03 -7.34
C VAL A 257 -2.82 -1.17 -8.19
N LEU A 258 -4.08 -1.52 -7.95
CA LEU A 258 -4.83 -2.51 -8.71
C LEU A 258 -6.03 -1.81 -9.36
N GLY A 259 -6.20 -1.99 -10.67
CA GLY A 259 -7.33 -1.49 -11.43
C GLY A 259 -7.62 -2.37 -12.65
N ASP A 260 -8.72 -2.08 -13.33
CA ASP A 260 -9.15 -2.88 -14.48
C ASP A 260 -8.54 -2.37 -15.80
N SER A 261 -8.23 -1.06 -15.86
CA SER A 261 -7.79 -0.35 -17.07
C SER A 261 -7.01 0.92 -16.72
N PHE A 262 -5.96 1.22 -17.47
CA PHE A 262 -5.22 2.49 -17.43
C PHE A 262 -6.06 3.66 -17.98
N ASN A 263 -7.08 3.38 -18.78
CA ASN A 263 -8.01 4.40 -19.28
C ASN A 263 -9.03 4.87 -18.23
N SER A 264 -9.14 4.17 -17.10
CA SER A 264 -10.06 4.54 -16.03
C SER A 264 -9.70 5.87 -15.35
N SER A 265 -10.71 6.65 -14.97
CA SER A 265 -10.53 7.84 -14.12
C SER A 265 -9.88 7.48 -12.78
N LEU A 266 -10.17 6.28 -12.26
CA LEU A 266 -9.59 5.68 -11.07
C LEU A 266 -8.06 5.67 -11.14
N PHE A 267 -7.49 5.11 -12.22
CA PHE A 267 -6.04 5.05 -12.42
C PHE A 267 -5.46 6.45 -12.64
N LYS A 268 -6.02 7.23 -13.57
CA LYS A 268 -5.51 8.55 -13.94
C LYS A 268 -5.38 9.48 -12.73
N GLN A 269 -6.42 9.56 -11.89
CA GLN A 269 -6.40 10.38 -10.68
C GLN A 269 -5.47 9.80 -9.60
N THR A 270 -5.48 8.47 -9.40
CA THR A 270 -4.57 7.81 -8.45
C THR A 270 -3.11 8.10 -8.81
N PHE A 271 -2.74 7.99 -10.08
CA PHE A 271 -1.37 8.21 -10.54
C PHE A 271 -0.95 9.67 -10.41
N GLN A 272 -1.82 10.63 -10.74
CA GLN A 272 -1.56 12.05 -10.50
C GLN A 272 -1.32 12.36 -9.01
N ARG A 273 -2.07 11.73 -8.09
CA ARG A 273 -1.91 11.92 -6.63
C ARG A 273 -0.56 11.43 -6.10
N VAL A 274 0.12 10.52 -6.80
CA VAL A 274 1.49 10.11 -6.45
C VAL A 274 2.39 11.34 -6.35
N PHE A 275 2.20 12.33 -7.22
CA PHE A 275 2.99 13.55 -7.30
C PHE A 275 2.38 14.73 -6.53
N ALA A 276 1.49 14.47 -5.56
CA ALA A 276 0.88 15.50 -4.74
C ALA A 276 1.95 16.39 -4.08
N ARG A 277 1.71 17.70 -4.11
CA ARG A 277 2.62 18.71 -3.55
C ARG A 277 2.13 19.24 -2.21
N ASP A 278 3.06 19.67 -1.37
CA ASP A 278 2.78 20.36 -0.12
C ASP A 278 2.47 21.85 -0.34
N ALA A 279 2.20 22.58 0.74
CA ALA A 279 1.91 24.01 0.68
C ALA A 279 3.08 24.87 0.17
N ARG A 280 4.30 24.32 0.07
CA ARG A 280 5.50 24.98 -0.47
C ARG A 280 5.75 24.62 -1.94
N GLY A 281 4.92 23.76 -2.52
CA GLY A 281 5.07 23.27 -3.89
C GLY A 281 6.08 22.13 -4.03
N ASP A 282 6.62 21.57 -2.94
CA ASP A 282 7.51 20.40 -2.98
C ASP A 282 6.66 19.12 -3.02
N LEU A 283 7.15 18.03 -3.64
CA LEU A 283 6.46 16.74 -3.59
C LEU A 283 6.34 16.25 -2.13
N LYS A 284 5.18 15.72 -1.75
CA LYS A 284 4.92 15.19 -0.38
C LYS A 284 5.74 13.96 -0.03
N MET A 285 6.25 13.24 -1.03
CA MET A 285 7.04 12.03 -0.84
C MET A 285 8.44 12.35 -0.28
N ALA A 286 8.93 11.45 0.56
CA ALA A 286 10.29 11.42 1.07
C ALA A 286 10.96 10.10 0.66
N PHE A 287 12.28 10.10 0.69
CA PHE A 287 13.08 8.98 0.22
C PHE A 287 14.19 8.61 1.19
N ASN A 288 14.70 7.39 1.03
CA ASN A 288 15.93 6.90 1.65
C ASN A 288 15.95 7.17 3.17
N GLY A 289 14.84 6.86 3.82
CA GLY A 289 14.63 7.06 5.24
C GLY A 289 15.32 6.00 6.08
N THR A 290 15.87 6.40 7.22
CA THR A 290 16.30 5.52 8.30
C THR A 290 15.55 5.95 9.56
N LEU A 291 14.78 5.03 10.14
CA LEU A 291 14.15 5.20 11.44
C LEU A 291 14.98 4.49 12.50
N GLU A 292 15.35 5.20 13.55
CA GLU A 292 15.93 4.66 14.77
C GLU A 292 14.95 4.83 15.93
N VAL A 293 14.81 3.78 16.75
CA VAL A 293 14.00 3.81 17.97
C VAL A 293 14.91 3.69 19.19
N LYS A 294 14.75 4.61 20.13
CA LYS A 294 15.38 4.58 21.45
C LYS A 294 14.31 4.48 22.52
N CYS A 295 14.56 3.76 23.60
CA CYS A 295 13.63 3.67 24.72
C CYS A 295 14.36 3.61 26.06
N SER A 296 13.65 3.90 27.16
CA SER A 296 14.14 3.69 28.52
C SER A 296 14.61 2.25 28.73
N ARG A 297 15.57 2.03 29.64
CA ARG A 297 16.16 0.69 29.88
C ARG A 297 15.16 -0.39 30.31
N GLU A 298 14.02 0.01 30.87
CA GLU A 298 12.94 -0.89 31.28
C GLU A 298 11.99 -1.29 30.13
N LEU A 299 12.20 -0.72 28.95
CA LEU A 299 11.53 -1.08 27.71
C LEU A 299 12.54 -1.71 26.75
N LYS A 300 12.08 -2.71 26.02
CA LYS A 300 12.78 -3.24 24.86
C LYS A 300 11.86 -3.22 23.64
N ILE A 301 12.43 -3.07 22.44
CA ILE A 301 11.69 -3.11 21.18
C ILE A 301 11.71 -4.53 20.60
N SER A 302 10.53 -5.12 20.44
CA SER A 302 10.32 -6.45 19.85
C SER A 302 10.37 -6.43 18.32
N GLY A 303 10.02 -5.30 17.72
CA GLY A 303 10.09 -5.09 16.28
C GLY A 303 9.01 -4.15 15.76
N GLY A 304 8.85 -4.14 14.44
CA GLY A 304 7.82 -3.35 13.78
C GLY A 304 7.13 -4.07 12.62
N ILE A 305 5.86 -3.72 12.39
CA ILE A 305 5.06 -4.17 11.25
C ILE A 305 4.66 -2.94 10.42
N GLY A 306 5.00 -2.95 9.14
CA GLY A 306 4.72 -1.90 8.18
C GLY A 306 5.65 -2.00 6.98
N SER A 307 5.70 -0.96 6.15
CA SER A 307 6.55 -0.98 4.95
C SER A 307 7.97 -0.51 5.22
N CYS A 308 8.86 -1.43 5.59
CA CYS A 308 10.29 -1.16 5.80
C CYS A 308 11.13 -2.44 5.64
N VAL A 309 12.44 -2.32 5.82
CA VAL A 309 13.33 -3.47 6.06
C VAL A 309 14.20 -3.22 7.30
N SER A 310 14.53 -4.30 8.02
CA SER A 310 15.46 -4.25 9.15
C SER A 310 16.88 -3.88 8.68
N LEU A 311 17.54 -2.97 9.42
CA LEU A 311 18.97 -2.70 9.25
C LEU A 311 19.86 -3.59 10.13
N ASN A 312 19.26 -4.52 10.89
CA ASN A 312 19.96 -5.46 11.77
C ASN A 312 20.93 -4.80 12.77
N VAL A 313 20.59 -3.60 13.25
CA VAL A 313 21.39 -2.86 14.23
C VAL A 313 20.92 -3.23 15.62
N LYS A 314 21.77 -3.92 16.39
CA LYS A 314 21.45 -4.40 17.74
C LYS A 314 22.12 -3.55 18.83
N ASN A 315 21.40 -3.37 19.94
CA ASN A 315 21.91 -2.78 21.18
C ASN A 315 21.08 -3.32 22.37
N SER A 316 21.29 -2.78 23.57
CA SER A 316 20.59 -3.21 24.80
C SER A 316 19.07 -3.02 24.78
N SER A 317 18.53 -2.21 23.87
CA SER A 317 17.09 -1.97 23.73
C SER A 317 16.39 -3.03 22.89
N VAL A 318 17.10 -3.95 22.21
CA VAL A 318 16.45 -5.01 21.41
C VAL A 318 15.90 -6.11 22.31
N SER A 319 14.62 -6.44 22.15
CA SER A 319 13.93 -7.54 22.84
C SER A 319 14.33 -8.90 22.29
N ASP A 320 14.32 -9.91 23.16
CA ASP A 320 14.53 -11.31 22.78
C ASP A 320 13.26 -11.92 22.17
N VAL A 321 12.09 -11.34 22.46
CA VAL A 321 10.81 -11.65 21.80
C VAL A 321 10.72 -10.81 20.51
N GLU A 322 10.64 -11.48 19.36
CA GLU A 322 10.51 -10.85 18.05
C GLU A 322 9.05 -10.76 17.59
N ILE A 323 8.63 -9.56 17.15
CA ILE A 323 7.33 -9.34 16.50
C ILE A 323 7.53 -8.54 15.21
N GLY A 324 7.07 -9.09 14.09
CA GLY A 324 7.25 -8.45 12.79
C GLY A 324 8.72 -8.47 12.37
N MET A 325 9.20 -7.34 11.86
CA MET A 325 10.62 -7.11 11.57
C MET A 325 11.33 -6.68 12.85
N GLY A 326 11.79 -7.64 13.64
CA GLY A 326 12.48 -7.42 14.91
C GLY A 326 14.00 -7.48 14.80
N ASN A 327 14.64 -7.87 15.91
CA ASN A 327 16.09 -8.03 16.00
C ASN A 327 16.91 -6.78 15.65
N THR A 328 16.32 -5.58 15.77
CA THR A 328 16.95 -4.32 15.39
C THR A 328 16.36 -3.15 16.18
N VAL A 329 17.11 -2.05 16.28
CA VAL A 329 16.61 -0.72 16.66
C VAL A 329 16.48 0.23 15.47
N GLN A 330 16.87 -0.21 14.28
CA GLN A 330 16.84 0.60 13.07
C GLN A 330 16.17 -0.10 11.89
N TRP A 331 15.37 0.67 11.15
CA TRP A 331 14.68 0.24 9.94
C TRP A 331 14.94 1.22 8.79
N LYS A 332 15.05 0.68 7.58
CA LYS A 332 15.15 1.43 6.33
C LYS A 332 13.76 1.57 5.72
N MET A 333 13.42 2.78 5.30
CA MET A 333 12.19 3.11 4.59
C MET A 333 12.56 3.80 3.27
N CYS A 334 12.52 3.09 2.15
CA CYS A 334 13.07 3.62 0.90
C CYS A 334 12.23 4.78 0.33
N THR A 335 10.92 4.74 0.57
CA THR A 335 10.05 5.91 0.44
C THR A 335 9.10 6.02 1.63
N VAL A 336 8.71 7.25 1.96
CA VAL A 336 7.78 7.55 3.05
C VAL A 336 6.88 8.70 2.58
N ASN A 337 5.58 8.59 2.81
CA ASN A 337 4.61 9.67 2.59
C ASN A 337 4.05 10.15 3.94
N PRO A 338 3.35 11.30 3.99
CA PRO A 338 2.76 11.78 5.24
C PRO A 338 1.78 10.80 5.91
N SER A 339 1.11 9.93 5.14
CA SER A 339 0.21 8.88 5.66
C SER A 339 0.92 7.58 6.05
N SER A 340 2.20 7.41 5.71
CA SER A 340 2.95 6.18 6.00
C SER A 340 3.00 5.90 7.50
N THR A 341 2.35 4.82 7.92
CA THR A 341 2.18 4.47 9.33
C THR A 341 2.76 3.09 9.63
N MET A 342 3.59 2.99 10.67
CA MET A 342 4.20 1.75 11.15
C MET A 342 3.72 1.42 12.56
N ALA A 343 3.56 0.12 12.84
CA ALA A 343 3.27 -0.41 14.17
C ALA A 343 4.58 -0.85 14.83
N PHE A 344 4.88 -0.36 16.04
CA PHE A 344 6.04 -0.79 16.83
C PHE A 344 5.60 -1.48 18.11
N PHE A 345 6.26 -2.58 18.43
CA PHE A 345 5.94 -3.43 19.56
C PHE A 345 7.03 -3.34 20.62
N PHE A 346 6.63 -3.11 21.86
CA PHE A 346 7.52 -2.95 23.00
C PHE A 346 7.22 -3.97 24.08
N GLU A 347 8.25 -4.43 24.74
CA GLU A 347 8.21 -5.32 25.89
C GLU A 347 8.67 -4.55 27.14
N VAL A 348 7.92 -4.70 28.23
CA VAL A 348 8.34 -4.21 29.55
C VAL A 348 9.21 -5.29 30.19
N VAL A 349 10.49 -4.99 30.42
CA VAL A 349 11.48 -5.96 30.95
C VAL A 349 11.79 -5.76 32.44
N ASN A 350 11.19 -4.76 33.08
CA ASN A 350 11.35 -4.59 34.51
C ASN A 350 10.72 -5.77 35.27
N GLN A 351 11.44 -6.31 36.25
CA GLN A 351 10.94 -7.44 37.05
C GLN A 351 9.71 -7.02 37.85
N HIS A 352 8.75 -7.92 38.04
CA HIS A 352 7.48 -7.61 38.73
C HIS A 352 7.67 -7.09 40.16
N ALA A 353 8.71 -7.54 40.86
CA ALA A 353 9.05 -7.10 42.22
C ALA A 353 9.95 -5.85 42.26
N ALA A 354 10.44 -5.36 41.11
CA ALA A 354 11.31 -4.19 41.07
C ALA A 354 10.52 -2.91 41.32
N PRO A 355 11.11 -1.91 42.01
CA PRO A 355 10.44 -0.63 42.22
C PRO A 355 10.14 0.05 40.89
N MET A 356 9.13 0.93 40.91
CA MET A 356 8.85 1.78 39.75
C MET A 356 10.12 2.58 39.38
N PRO A 357 10.47 2.66 38.08
CA PRO A 357 11.66 3.38 37.64
C PRO A 357 11.70 4.83 38.10
N GLN A 358 12.91 5.33 38.33
CA GLN A 358 13.14 6.72 38.76
C GLN A 358 12.51 7.71 37.76
N GLY A 359 11.74 8.67 38.27
CA GLY A 359 10.96 9.61 37.45
C GLY A 359 9.59 9.09 37.01
N GLY A 360 9.24 7.84 37.32
CA GLY A 360 7.89 7.28 37.16
C GLY A 360 7.40 7.17 35.71
N ARG A 361 8.27 7.36 34.71
CA ARG A 361 7.91 7.42 33.29
C ARG A 361 8.85 6.59 32.42
N GLY A 362 8.28 5.85 31.48
CA GLY A 362 8.99 5.24 30.36
C GLY A 362 8.99 6.19 29.17
N CYS A 363 10.15 6.35 28.52
CA CYS A 363 10.31 7.22 27.35
C CYS A 363 10.60 6.39 26.10
N ILE A 364 10.08 6.85 24.96
CA ILE A 364 10.34 6.29 23.63
C ILE A 364 10.65 7.46 22.70
N GLN A 365 11.72 7.38 21.92
CA GLN A 365 12.10 8.37 20.93
C GLN A 365 12.23 7.72 19.56
N PHE A 366 11.51 8.28 18.59
CA PHE A 366 11.59 7.94 17.17
C PHE A 366 12.43 9.01 16.47
N ILE A 367 13.48 8.58 15.77
CA ILE A 367 14.39 9.46 15.01
C ILE A 367 14.35 9.01 13.56
N THR A 368 13.67 9.76 12.70
CA THR A 368 13.60 9.48 11.27
C THR A 368 14.47 10.44 10.48
N GLN A 369 15.56 9.95 9.93
CA GLN A 369 16.41 10.68 8.99
C GLN A 369 15.95 10.34 7.58
N TYR A 370 15.74 11.32 6.70
CA TYR A 370 15.29 11.05 5.33
C TYR A 370 15.75 12.13 4.34
N GLN A 371 15.73 11.79 3.05
CA GLN A 371 15.89 12.72 1.95
C GLN A 371 14.53 13.30 1.56
N HIS A 372 14.34 14.60 1.75
CA HIS A 372 13.16 15.30 1.27
C HIS A 372 13.19 15.43 -0.26
N ALA A 373 12.03 15.55 -0.91
CA ALA A 373 11.93 15.65 -2.36
C ALA A 373 12.73 16.79 -2.98
N ASN A 374 12.91 17.90 -2.26
CA ASN A 374 13.75 19.02 -2.70
C ASN A 374 15.27 18.79 -2.55
N GLY A 375 15.67 17.59 -2.12
CA GLY A 375 17.07 17.16 -2.02
C GLY A 375 17.76 17.46 -0.68
N GLN A 376 17.08 18.13 0.25
CA GLN A 376 17.57 18.31 1.62
C GLN A 376 17.54 17.00 2.41
N ARG A 377 18.49 16.81 3.31
CA ARG A 377 18.40 15.78 4.35
C ARG A 377 17.71 16.36 5.57
N ARG A 378 16.71 15.68 6.10
CA ARG A 378 15.93 16.11 7.26
C ARG A 378 15.95 15.05 8.34
N ILE A 379 15.80 15.49 9.58
CA ILE A 379 15.63 14.63 10.75
C ILE A 379 14.32 15.02 11.42
N ARG A 380 13.41 14.06 11.58
CA ARG A 380 12.20 14.19 12.40
C ARG A 380 12.44 13.43 13.70
N VAL A 381 12.26 14.12 14.83
CA VAL A 381 12.39 13.52 16.16
C VAL A 381 11.05 13.63 16.88
N THR A 382 10.52 12.51 17.34
CA THR A 382 9.31 12.44 18.16
C THR A 382 9.65 11.74 19.45
N THR A 383 9.53 12.43 20.59
CA THR A 383 9.76 11.84 21.92
C THR A 383 8.44 11.74 22.67
N LEU A 384 8.11 10.55 23.16
CA LEU A 384 6.91 10.25 23.93
C LEU A 384 7.32 9.77 25.32
N ALA A 385 6.49 10.10 26.32
CA ALA A 385 6.61 9.55 27.66
C ALA A 385 5.25 9.00 28.12
N ARG A 386 5.27 7.89 28.85
CA ARG A 386 4.09 7.27 29.50
C ARG A 386 4.42 6.93 30.94
N ASN A 387 3.46 7.11 31.84
CA ASN A 387 3.65 6.79 33.26
C ASN A 387 3.69 5.28 33.45
N TRP A 388 4.56 4.82 34.34
CA TRP A 388 4.51 3.46 34.87
C TRP A 388 3.34 3.30 35.83
N ALA A 389 2.75 2.11 35.88
CA ALA A 389 1.70 1.78 36.83
C ALA A 389 1.93 0.34 37.33
N ASP A 390 1.77 0.16 38.64
CA ASP A 390 1.72 -1.17 39.24
C ASP A 390 0.36 -1.82 38.93
N ALA A 391 0.38 -2.93 38.20
CA ALA A 391 -0.82 -3.62 37.77
C ALA A 391 -1.62 -4.25 38.92
N THR A 392 -1.03 -4.45 40.10
CA THR A 392 -1.73 -5.01 41.26
C THR A 392 -2.56 -3.97 41.99
N THR A 393 -2.06 -2.74 42.10
CA THR A 393 -2.70 -1.64 42.84
C THR A 393 -3.45 -0.67 41.95
N ASN A 394 -3.03 -0.50 40.69
CA ASN A 394 -3.52 0.54 39.77
C ASN A 394 -4.05 -0.04 38.45
N LEU A 395 -4.67 -1.22 38.48
CA LEU A 395 -5.33 -1.79 37.30
C LEU A 395 -6.35 -0.83 36.66
N PRO A 396 -7.18 -0.06 37.41
CA PRO A 396 -8.10 0.91 36.81
C PRO A 396 -7.40 1.98 35.97
N TYR A 397 -6.21 2.43 36.37
CA TYR A 397 -5.42 3.41 35.62
C TYR A 397 -4.90 2.81 34.29
N ILE A 398 -4.45 1.55 34.31
CA ILE A 398 -4.04 0.83 33.11
C ILE A 398 -5.23 0.63 32.18
N SER A 399 -6.37 0.18 32.73
CA SER A 399 -7.61 -0.01 31.99
C SER A 399 -8.05 1.29 31.32
N ALA A 400 -8.06 2.42 32.02
CA ALA A 400 -8.44 3.72 31.47
C ALA A 400 -7.51 4.21 30.35
N GLY A 401 -6.26 3.73 30.31
CA GLY A 401 -5.30 4.05 29.24
C GLY A 401 -5.45 3.19 27.98
N PHE A 402 -6.40 2.25 27.94
CA PHE A 402 -6.61 1.39 26.77
C PHE A 402 -7.30 2.16 25.64
N ASP A 403 -6.63 2.19 24.48
CA ASP A 403 -7.16 2.71 23.23
C ASP A 403 -7.64 1.54 22.37
N GLN A 404 -8.94 1.29 22.38
CA GLN A 404 -9.56 0.17 21.64
C GLN A 404 -9.43 0.29 20.13
N GLU A 405 -9.38 1.50 19.58
CA GLU A 405 -9.25 1.74 18.14
C GLU A 405 -7.83 1.40 17.68
N ALA A 406 -6.81 1.95 18.36
CA ALA A 406 -5.43 1.63 18.08
C ALA A 406 -5.15 0.14 18.31
N ALA A 407 -5.68 -0.45 19.39
CA ALA A 407 -5.55 -1.88 19.65
C ALA A 407 -6.16 -2.74 18.54
N ALA A 408 -7.32 -2.36 17.98
CA ALA A 408 -7.94 -3.07 16.88
C ALA A 408 -7.09 -3.05 15.61
N VAL A 409 -6.51 -1.90 15.25
CA VAL A 409 -5.61 -1.78 14.09
C VAL A 409 -4.31 -2.55 14.30
N ILE A 410 -3.71 -2.46 15.49
CA ILE A 410 -2.50 -3.22 15.82
C ILE A 410 -2.76 -4.73 15.75
N MET A 411 -3.89 -5.19 16.31
CA MET A 411 -4.32 -6.58 16.19
C MET A 411 -4.53 -6.98 14.73
N ALA A 412 -5.21 -6.18 13.93
CA ALA A 412 -5.43 -6.45 12.50
C ALA A 412 -4.10 -6.60 11.74
N ARG A 413 -3.11 -5.72 12.00
CA ARG A 413 -1.77 -5.81 11.41
C ARG A 413 -1.04 -7.08 11.86
N MET A 414 -1.07 -7.43 13.14
CA MET A 414 -0.46 -8.68 13.63
C MET A 414 -1.09 -9.92 12.98
N VAL A 415 -2.42 -9.91 12.84
CA VAL A 415 -3.21 -10.98 12.26
C VAL A 415 -2.89 -11.17 10.78
N VAL A 416 -2.86 -10.08 10.01
CA VAL A 416 -2.50 -10.14 8.60
C VAL A 416 -1.05 -10.54 8.39
N TYR A 417 -0.13 -10.07 9.24
CA TYR A 417 1.27 -10.48 9.20
C TYR A 417 1.41 -11.99 9.43
N ARG A 418 0.71 -12.55 10.43
CA ARG A 418 0.65 -14.00 10.67
C ARG A 418 -0.02 -14.74 9.51
N ALA A 419 -1.03 -14.15 8.88
CA ALA A 419 -1.72 -14.71 7.72
C ALA A 419 -0.90 -14.79 6.44
N GLU A 420 0.35 -14.30 6.46
CA GLU A 420 1.30 -14.55 5.37
C GLU A 420 2.07 -15.86 5.54
N THR A 421 2.19 -16.38 6.76
CA THR A 421 2.95 -17.61 7.08
C THR A 421 2.08 -18.75 7.55
N ASP A 422 1.05 -18.46 8.33
CA ASP A 422 0.19 -19.43 9.01
C ASP A 422 -1.12 -19.66 8.24
N GLU A 423 -1.78 -20.80 8.50
CA GLU A 423 -3.06 -21.14 7.87
C GLU A 423 -4.25 -20.39 8.49
N GLY A 424 -5.23 -20.00 7.66
CA GLY A 424 -6.39 -19.19 8.03
C GLY A 424 -7.17 -19.63 9.28
N PRO A 425 -7.54 -20.91 9.45
CA PRO A 425 -8.34 -21.36 10.60
C PRO A 425 -7.65 -21.15 11.96
N ASP A 426 -6.34 -21.32 12.02
CA ASP A 426 -5.59 -21.18 13.26
C ASP A 426 -5.42 -19.70 13.66
N ILE A 427 -5.36 -18.81 12.68
CA ILE A 427 -5.33 -17.37 12.90
C ILE A 427 -6.65 -16.86 13.46
N LEU A 428 -7.79 -17.33 12.94
CA LEU A 428 -9.12 -16.98 13.49
C LEU A 428 -9.24 -17.41 14.95
N ARG A 429 -8.84 -18.65 15.26
CA ARG A 429 -8.80 -19.15 16.64
C ARG A 429 -7.87 -18.32 17.52
N TRP A 430 -6.75 -17.85 16.98
CA TRP A 430 -5.84 -16.98 17.72
C TRP A 430 -6.49 -15.63 18.07
N VAL A 431 -7.19 -15.00 17.11
CA VAL A 431 -7.95 -13.75 17.36
C VAL A 431 -9.01 -13.97 18.43
N ASP A 432 -9.82 -15.04 18.30
CA ASP A 432 -10.88 -15.36 19.26
C ASP A 432 -10.29 -15.58 20.67
N ARG A 433 -9.14 -16.27 20.78
CA ARG A 433 -8.44 -16.46 22.06
C ARG A 433 -7.92 -15.15 22.65
N GLN A 434 -7.40 -14.22 21.85
CA GLN A 434 -6.97 -12.91 22.37
C GLN A 434 -8.16 -12.08 22.85
N LEU A 435 -9.26 -12.08 22.09
CA LEU A 435 -10.49 -11.39 22.47
C LEU A 435 -11.05 -11.95 23.79
N ILE A 436 -11.16 -13.28 23.93
CA ILE A 436 -11.64 -13.93 25.15
C ILE A 436 -10.75 -13.56 26.35
N ARG A 437 -9.42 -13.59 26.18
CA ARG A 437 -8.48 -13.22 27.26
C ARG A 437 -8.66 -11.77 27.71
N LEU A 438 -8.85 -10.86 26.76
CA LEU A 438 -9.10 -9.44 27.06
C LEU A 438 -10.42 -9.28 27.82
N CYS A 439 -11.50 -9.89 27.33
CA CYS A 439 -12.81 -9.85 27.99
C CYS A 439 -12.80 -10.48 29.39
N GLN A 440 -12.08 -11.59 29.59
CA GLN A 440 -11.92 -12.23 30.90
C GLN A 440 -11.12 -11.37 31.89
N LYS A 441 -10.14 -10.61 31.39
CA LYS A 441 -9.26 -9.80 32.24
C LYS A 441 -9.87 -8.44 32.62
N PHE A 442 -10.61 -7.82 31.70
CA PHE A 442 -11.10 -6.45 31.82
C PHE A 442 -12.63 -6.33 31.83
N GLY A 443 -13.36 -7.41 31.60
CA GLY A 443 -14.81 -7.44 31.71
C GLY A 443 -15.29 -7.67 33.14
N GLU A 444 -16.47 -7.14 33.43
CA GLU A 444 -17.20 -7.38 34.68
C GLU A 444 -18.26 -8.44 34.43
N TYR A 445 -18.22 -9.53 35.20
CA TYR A 445 -19.19 -10.62 35.09
C TYR A 445 -19.22 -11.48 36.35
N SER A 446 -20.38 -12.07 36.59
CA SER A 446 -20.57 -13.16 37.54
C SER A 446 -20.21 -14.49 36.86
N LYS A 447 -19.52 -15.36 37.60
CA LYS A 447 -19.18 -16.68 37.09
C LYS A 447 -20.47 -17.45 36.75
N ASP A 448 -20.46 -18.12 35.60
CA ASP A 448 -21.56 -18.96 35.11
C ASP A 448 -22.87 -18.19 34.78
N ASP A 449 -22.85 -16.84 34.72
CA ASP A 449 -23.97 -16.00 34.27
C ASP A 449 -23.58 -15.10 33.08
N PRO A 450 -23.86 -15.50 31.83
CA PRO A 450 -23.52 -14.72 30.64
C PRO A 450 -24.21 -13.35 30.55
N ASN A 451 -25.39 -13.18 31.15
CA ASN A 451 -26.16 -11.93 31.07
C ASN A 451 -25.56 -10.82 31.95
N SER A 452 -24.70 -11.19 32.90
CA SER A 452 -23.99 -10.24 33.76
C SER A 452 -22.83 -9.54 33.05
N PHE A 453 -22.38 -10.04 31.90
CA PHE A 453 -21.16 -9.55 31.24
C PHE A 453 -21.29 -8.12 30.76
N ARG A 454 -20.36 -7.27 31.19
CA ARG A 454 -20.26 -5.86 30.79
C ARG A 454 -18.82 -5.47 30.51
N LEU A 455 -18.65 -4.54 29.59
CA LEU A 455 -17.38 -3.89 29.28
C LEU A 455 -17.50 -2.39 29.53
N ALA A 456 -16.43 -1.79 30.05
CA ALA A 456 -16.32 -0.34 30.13
C ALA A 456 -16.31 0.29 28.72
N GLN A 457 -16.69 1.56 28.62
CA GLN A 457 -16.87 2.28 27.35
C GLN A 457 -15.62 2.27 26.46
N ASN A 458 -14.44 2.27 27.07
CA ASN A 458 -13.16 2.23 26.36
C ASN A 458 -12.77 0.84 25.85
N PHE A 459 -13.55 -0.21 26.17
CA PHE A 459 -13.41 -1.57 25.64
C PHE A 459 -14.61 -2.04 24.81
N SER A 460 -15.75 -1.34 24.88
CA SER A 460 -17.03 -1.84 24.36
C SER A 460 -17.08 -2.00 22.84
N LEU A 461 -16.28 -1.25 22.08
CA LEU A 461 -16.21 -1.37 20.61
C LEU A 461 -15.19 -2.43 20.17
N PHE A 462 -14.23 -2.80 21.03
CA PHE A 462 -13.20 -3.76 20.65
C PHE A 462 -13.75 -5.13 20.18
N PRO A 463 -14.74 -5.76 20.84
CA PRO A 463 -15.38 -6.97 20.32
C PRO A 463 -16.05 -6.76 18.96
N GLN A 464 -16.64 -5.59 18.71
CA GLN A 464 -17.24 -5.25 17.42
C GLN A 464 -16.18 -5.17 16.32
N PHE A 465 -15.05 -4.52 16.58
CA PHE A 465 -13.92 -4.48 15.63
C PHE A 465 -13.40 -5.89 15.32
N MET A 466 -13.23 -6.75 16.33
CA MET A 466 -12.80 -8.14 16.11
C MET A 466 -13.82 -8.95 15.32
N TYR A 467 -15.12 -8.70 15.52
CA TYR A 467 -16.21 -9.31 14.76
C TYR A 467 -16.22 -8.92 13.27
N HIS A 468 -15.87 -7.67 12.95
CA HIS A 468 -15.70 -7.26 11.55
C HIS A 468 -14.37 -7.75 10.96
N LEU A 469 -13.27 -7.66 11.70
CA LEU A 469 -11.95 -8.15 11.29
C LEU A 469 -11.98 -9.63 10.87
N ARG A 470 -12.57 -10.50 11.69
CA ARG A 470 -12.64 -11.96 11.42
C ARG A 470 -13.41 -12.35 10.15
N ARG A 471 -14.31 -11.46 9.68
CA ARG A 471 -15.12 -11.64 8.47
C ARG A 471 -14.65 -10.79 7.29
N SER A 472 -13.67 -9.92 7.52
CA SER A 472 -13.11 -9.07 6.50
C SER A 472 -12.34 -9.87 5.45
N GLN A 473 -12.17 -9.25 4.27
CA GLN A 473 -11.36 -9.77 3.17
C GLN A 473 -9.86 -9.91 3.49
N PHE A 474 -9.41 -9.40 4.64
CA PHE A 474 -8.05 -9.62 5.11
C PHE A 474 -7.81 -11.08 5.53
N LEU A 475 -8.86 -11.78 5.98
CA LEU A 475 -8.81 -13.15 6.49
C LEU A 475 -9.69 -14.11 5.69
N GLN A 476 -10.91 -13.70 5.36
CA GLN A 476 -11.84 -14.49 4.55
C GLN A 476 -11.58 -14.18 3.08
N VAL A 477 -10.70 -14.96 2.45
CA VAL A 477 -10.26 -14.74 1.07
C VAL A 477 -11.20 -15.32 0.01
N PHE A 478 -12.31 -15.93 0.43
CA PHE A 478 -13.34 -16.43 -0.48
C PHE A 478 -13.94 -15.27 -1.29
N ASN A 479 -14.18 -15.50 -2.58
CA ASN A 479 -14.57 -14.47 -3.57
C ASN A 479 -13.53 -13.38 -3.86
N ASN A 480 -12.29 -13.54 -3.41
CA ASN A 480 -11.18 -12.70 -3.84
C ASN A 480 -10.12 -13.53 -4.59
N SER A 481 -9.45 -12.87 -5.51
CA SER A 481 -8.21 -13.37 -6.09
C SER A 481 -7.05 -13.19 -5.10
N PRO A 482 -5.96 -13.97 -5.27
CA PRO A 482 -4.70 -13.74 -4.56
C PRO A 482 -4.15 -12.31 -4.69
N ASP A 483 -4.30 -11.69 -5.86
CA ASP A 483 -3.83 -10.32 -6.11
C ASP A 483 -4.66 -9.27 -5.36
N GLU A 484 -6.00 -9.39 -5.36
CA GLU A 484 -6.88 -8.50 -4.57
C GLU A 484 -6.59 -8.61 -3.07
N THR A 485 -6.45 -9.84 -2.57
CA THR A 485 -6.13 -10.07 -1.15
C THR A 485 -4.81 -9.40 -0.78
N THR A 486 -3.81 -9.51 -1.66
CA THR A 486 -2.50 -8.89 -1.47
C THR A 486 -2.61 -7.37 -1.46
N PHE A 487 -3.38 -6.78 -2.38
CA PHE A 487 -3.61 -5.33 -2.45
C PHE A 487 -4.30 -4.81 -1.17
N TYR A 488 -5.35 -5.49 -0.70
CA TYR A 488 -6.04 -5.11 0.54
C TYR A 488 -5.09 -5.15 1.74
N ARG A 489 -4.34 -6.24 1.90
CA ARG A 489 -3.37 -6.39 2.99
C ARG A 489 -2.27 -5.34 2.93
N HIS A 490 -1.77 -5.01 1.73
CA HIS A 490 -0.78 -3.95 1.55
C HIS A 490 -1.28 -2.59 2.05
N MET A 491 -2.53 -2.22 1.76
CA MET A 491 -3.13 -0.96 2.24
C MET A 491 -3.23 -0.92 3.77
N LEU A 492 -3.74 -1.99 4.41
CA LEU A 492 -3.84 -2.06 5.87
C LEU A 492 -2.48 -1.91 6.59
N MET A 493 -1.40 -2.37 5.95
CA MET A 493 -0.05 -2.32 6.53
C MET A 493 0.61 -0.95 6.49
N ARG A 494 0.08 0.00 5.70
CA ARG A 494 0.69 1.31 5.49
C ARG A 494 -0.17 2.48 5.94
N GLU A 495 -1.48 2.33 5.98
CA GLU A 495 -2.42 3.42 6.27
C GLU A 495 -2.54 3.73 7.77
N ASP A 496 -3.01 4.94 8.09
CA ASP A 496 -3.16 5.41 9.47
C ASP A 496 -4.30 4.72 10.24
N LEU A 497 -4.49 5.13 11.49
CA LEU A 497 -5.52 4.61 12.39
C LEU A 497 -6.91 4.72 11.76
N THR A 498 -7.29 5.92 11.32
CA THR A 498 -8.63 6.22 10.81
C THR A 498 -8.95 5.41 9.57
N GLN A 499 -8.05 5.41 8.57
CA GLN A 499 -8.27 4.64 7.35
C GLN A 499 -8.26 3.13 7.61
N SER A 500 -7.42 2.65 8.53
CA SER A 500 -7.38 1.23 8.91
C SER A 500 -8.66 0.79 9.63
N LEU A 501 -9.29 1.65 10.45
CA LEU A 501 -10.58 1.34 11.06
C LEU A 501 -11.68 1.22 10.02
N ILE A 502 -11.74 2.15 9.05
CA ILE A 502 -12.71 2.10 7.94
C ILE A 502 -12.56 0.79 7.14
N MET A 503 -11.32 0.35 6.92
CA MET A 503 -11.03 -0.93 6.29
C MET A 503 -11.53 -2.15 7.08
N ILE A 504 -11.39 -2.12 8.41
CA ILE A 504 -11.81 -3.22 9.30
C ILE A 504 -13.33 -3.23 9.43
N GLN A 505 -13.91 -2.09 9.77
CA GLN A 505 -15.33 -1.85 9.97
C GLN A 505 -15.75 -0.66 9.10
N PRO A 506 -16.37 -0.93 7.94
CA PRO A 506 -16.89 0.13 7.07
C PRO A 506 -17.83 1.10 7.79
N ILE A 507 -17.88 2.33 7.33
CA ILE A 507 -18.81 3.35 7.84
C ILE A 507 -20.03 3.38 6.94
N LEU A 508 -21.21 3.55 7.54
CA LEU A 508 -22.49 3.68 6.84
C LEU A 508 -23.20 4.92 7.36
N TYR A 509 -23.41 5.92 6.49
CA TYR A 509 -24.20 7.10 6.78
C TYR A 509 -25.59 6.99 6.16
N SER A 510 -26.59 7.48 6.88
CA SER A 510 -27.98 7.52 6.44
C SER A 510 -28.44 8.96 6.23
N TYR A 511 -29.03 9.22 5.06
CA TYR A 511 -29.57 10.50 4.64
C TYR A 511 -31.07 10.35 4.49
N SER A 512 -31.82 11.26 5.09
CA SER A 512 -33.28 11.28 5.03
C SER A 512 -33.79 12.71 5.15
N PHE A 513 -35.09 12.92 4.94
CA PHE A 513 -35.72 14.22 5.19
C PHE A 513 -35.83 14.59 6.68
N ASN A 514 -35.66 13.61 7.57
CA ASN A 514 -35.97 13.76 8.99
C ASN A 514 -34.78 14.26 9.84
N GLY A 515 -33.67 14.64 9.22
CA GLY A 515 -32.51 15.16 9.94
C GLY A 515 -31.24 15.22 9.10
N PRO A 516 -30.13 15.69 9.69
CA PRO A 516 -28.82 15.66 9.05
C PRO A 516 -28.32 14.22 8.87
N PRO A 517 -27.27 14.01 8.05
CA PRO A 517 -26.66 12.69 7.88
C PRO A 517 -26.20 12.11 9.22
N GLU A 518 -26.60 10.87 9.51
CA GLU A 518 -26.27 10.19 10.77
C GLU A 518 -25.56 8.85 10.50
N PRO A 519 -24.56 8.47 11.31
CA PRO A 519 -23.95 7.16 11.23
C PRO A 519 -24.95 6.10 11.72
N VAL A 520 -25.14 5.04 10.93
CA VAL A 520 -26.03 3.92 11.24
C VAL A 520 -25.25 2.61 11.34
N LEU A 521 -25.85 1.60 11.96
CA LEU A 521 -25.22 0.29 12.10
C LEU A 521 -25.03 -0.37 10.73
N LEU A 522 -23.92 -1.10 10.56
CA LEU A 522 -23.71 -2.00 9.41
C LEU A 522 -24.61 -3.23 9.52
N ASP A 523 -25.90 -3.03 9.31
CA ASP A 523 -26.93 -4.02 9.56
C ASP A 523 -28.07 -3.87 8.55
N THR A 524 -28.73 -4.98 8.21
CA THR A 524 -29.85 -4.97 7.26
C THR A 524 -31.02 -4.09 7.71
N SER A 525 -31.19 -3.89 9.02
CA SER A 525 -32.20 -2.97 9.56
C SER A 525 -31.96 -1.50 9.22
N SER A 526 -30.73 -1.12 8.86
CA SER A 526 -30.39 0.23 8.42
C SER A 526 -30.81 0.51 6.96
N ILE A 527 -31.15 -0.52 6.20
CA ILE A 527 -31.58 -0.40 4.79
C ILE A 527 -33.07 -0.12 4.76
N GLN A 528 -33.44 1.16 4.64
CA GLN A 528 -34.82 1.63 4.65
C GLN A 528 -35.25 2.15 3.27
N PRO A 529 -36.53 1.98 2.85
CA PRO A 529 -37.01 2.42 1.54
C PRO A 529 -36.91 3.93 1.29
N ASP A 530 -37.04 4.74 2.33
CA ASP A 530 -37.14 6.20 2.31
C ASP A 530 -35.80 6.90 2.60
N ARG A 531 -34.69 6.16 2.63
CA ARG A 531 -33.36 6.69 2.95
C ARG A 531 -32.36 6.46 1.84
N ILE A 532 -31.33 7.30 1.80
CA ILE A 532 -30.12 7.09 1.00
C ILE A 532 -29.00 6.70 1.95
N LEU A 533 -28.17 5.73 1.55
CA LEU A 533 -27.02 5.30 2.33
C LEU A 533 -25.72 5.63 1.61
N LEU A 534 -24.74 6.16 2.33
CA LEU A 534 -23.36 6.30 1.88
C LEU A 534 -22.49 5.32 2.66
N MET A 535 -22.00 4.28 2.00
CA MET A 535 -21.07 3.30 2.57
C MET A 535 -19.64 3.63 2.15
N ASP A 536 -18.76 3.73 3.13
CA ASP A 536 -17.31 3.86 2.93
C ASP A 536 -16.59 2.63 3.46
N THR A 537 -15.93 1.89 2.56
CA THR A 537 -15.15 0.68 2.85
C THR A 537 -13.64 0.89 2.74
N PHE A 538 -13.19 2.14 2.65
CA PHE A 538 -11.86 2.56 2.19
C PHE A 538 -11.62 2.29 0.70
N PHE A 539 -11.82 1.06 0.23
CA PHE A 539 -11.57 0.63 -1.15
C PHE A 539 -12.68 1.02 -2.14
N GLN A 540 -13.90 1.16 -1.63
CA GLN A 540 -15.09 1.51 -2.39
C GLN A 540 -15.91 2.53 -1.62
N ILE A 541 -16.46 3.51 -2.35
CA ILE A 541 -17.49 4.42 -1.88
C ILE A 541 -18.76 4.09 -2.64
N LEU A 542 -19.82 3.76 -1.90
CA LEU A 542 -21.08 3.30 -2.48
C LEU A 542 -22.24 4.15 -1.97
N ILE A 543 -22.99 4.72 -2.90
CA ILE A 543 -24.28 5.35 -2.64
C ILE A 543 -25.38 4.36 -2.99
N TYR A 544 -26.29 4.13 -2.04
CA TYR A 544 -27.45 3.25 -2.21
C TYR A 544 -28.73 4.05 -2.01
N HIS A 545 -29.59 4.05 -3.02
CA HIS A 545 -30.92 4.64 -2.95
C HIS A 545 -31.96 3.58 -2.54
N GLY A 546 -32.66 3.81 -1.42
CA GLY A 546 -33.79 2.99 -0.98
C GLY A 546 -34.91 2.96 -2.01
N GLU A 547 -35.80 1.97 -1.92
CA GLU A 547 -36.84 1.70 -2.91
C GLU A 547 -37.69 2.94 -3.26
N THR A 548 -38.20 3.66 -2.26
CA THR A 548 -39.03 4.85 -2.46
C THR A 548 -38.23 5.99 -3.09
N ILE A 549 -36.99 6.19 -2.63
CA ILE A 549 -36.08 7.21 -3.20
C ILE A 549 -35.77 6.91 -4.66
N ALA A 550 -35.50 5.64 -5.00
CA ALA A 550 -35.23 5.20 -6.36
C ALA A 550 -36.44 5.44 -7.28
N GLN A 551 -37.66 5.13 -6.80
CA GLN A 551 -38.89 5.41 -7.53
C GLN A 551 -39.07 6.92 -7.80
N TRP A 552 -38.86 7.78 -6.80
CA TRP A 552 -38.96 9.24 -6.98
C TRP A 552 -37.88 9.79 -7.93
N ARG A 553 -36.65 9.27 -7.86
CA ARG A 553 -35.56 9.60 -8.78
C ARG A 553 -35.90 9.23 -10.23
N ALA A 554 -36.51 8.05 -10.44
CA ALA A 554 -36.94 7.57 -11.75
C ALA A 554 -38.09 8.41 -12.34
N LEU A 555 -39.01 8.89 -11.49
CA LEU A 555 -40.08 9.82 -11.87
C LEU A 555 -39.61 11.27 -12.06
N LYS A 556 -38.30 11.55 -11.86
CA LYS A 556 -37.66 12.84 -12.04
C LYS A 556 -38.23 13.96 -11.17
N TYR A 557 -38.61 13.65 -9.94
CA TYR A 557 -39.11 14.66 -9.00
C TYR A 557 -38.04 15.72 -8.71
N GLN A 558 -36.76 15.37 -8.75
CA GLN A 558 -35.64 16.30 -8.57
C GLN A 558 -35.55 17.43 -9.62
N ASP A 559 -36.21 17.29 -10.76
CA ASP A 559 -36.22 18.31 -11.82
C ASP A 559 -37.40 19.31 -11.66
N MET A 560 -38.32 19.02 -10.74
CA MET A 560 -39.50 19.84 -10.47
C MET A 560 -39.19 20.92 -9.42
N PRO A 561 -39.53 22.20 -9.66
CA PRO A 561 -39.27 23.29 -8.71
C PRO A 561 -39.89 23.08 -7.32
N GLU A 562 -41.00 22.35 -7.24
CA GLU A 562 -41.71 22.05 -6.00
C GLU A 562 -40.94 21.09 -5.07
N TYR A 563 -39.99 20.31 -5.62
CA TYR A 563 -39.24 19.26 -4.90
C TYR A 563 -37.74 19.54 -4.83
N GLU A 564 -37.35 20.82 -4.69
CA GLU A 564 -35.95 21.22 -4.53
C GLU A 564 -35.28 20.54 -3.30
N ASN A 565 -36.06 20.26 -2.25
CA ASN A 565 -35.58 19.50 -1.08
C ASN A 565 -35.14 18.07 -1.44
N PHE A 566 -35.83 17.40 -2.36
CA PHE A 566 -35.47 16.06 -2.81
C PHE A 566 -34.19 16.10 -3.66
N LYS A 567 -34.02 17.12 -4.49
CA LYS A 567 -32.77 17.35 -5.22
C LYS A 567 -31.58 17.54 -4.27
N GLN A 568 -31.75 18.33 -3.21
CA GLN A 568 -30.72 18.50 -2.18
C GLN A 568 -30.40 17.18 -1.46
N LEU A 569 -31.42 16.39 -1.14
CA LEU A 569 -31.24 15.06 -0.51
C LEU A 569 -30.42 14.11 -1.40
N LEU A 570 -30.64 14.11 -2.72
CA LEU A 570 -29.87 13.30 -3.66
C LEU A 570 -28.41 13.80 -3.80
N GLN A 571 -28.19 15.10 -3.72
CA GLN A 571 -26.87 15.70 -3.91
C GLN A 571 -25.96 15.57 -2.68
N ALA A 572 -26.50 15.65 -1.47
CA ALA A 572 -25.73 15.59 -0.22
C ALA A 572 -24.75 14.39 -0.13
N PRO A 573 -25.16 13.12 -0.33
CA PRO A 573 -24.23 12.00 -0.27
C PRO A 573 -23.21 11.99 -1.41
N VAL A 574 -23.51 12.64 -2.55
CA VAL A 574 -22.58 12.79 -3.67
C VAL A 574 -21.48 13.78 -3.29
N ASP A 575 -21.83 14.90 -2.67
CA ASP A 575 -20.86 15.92 -2.22
C ASP A 575 -19.91 15.33 -1.16
N ASP A 576 -20.45 14.63 -0.17
CA ASP A 576 -19.67 13.95 0.88
C ASP A 576 -18.76 12.86 0.27
N ALA A 577 -19.26 12.09 -0.70
CA ALA A 577 -18.45 11.12 -1.43
C ALA A 577 -17.30 11.79 -2.21
N GLN A 578 -17.53 12.95 -2.83
CA GLN A 578 -16.49 13.67 -3.58
C GLN A 578 -15.36 14.17 -2.67
N GLU A 579 -15.66 14.62 -1.45
CA GLU A 579 -14.64 15.04 -0.48
C GLU A 579 -13.68 13.87 -0.15
N ILE A 580 -14.23 12.69 0.09
CA ILE A 580 -13.45 11.48 0.35
C ILE A 580 -12.64 11.08 -0.90
N LEU A 581 -13.26 11.11 -2.09
CA LEU A 581 -12.62 10.76 -3.36
C LEU A 581 -11.41 11.65 -3.68
N GLN A 582 -11.46 12.93 -3.32
CA GLN A 582 -10.39 13.89 -3.59
C GLN A 582 -9.12 13.65 -2.77
N THR A 583 -9.28 13.17 -1.54
CA THR A 583 -8.19 13.08 -0.56
C THR A 583 -7.58 11.69 -0.45
N ARG A 584 -8.38 10.63 -0.65
CA ARG A 584 -7.94 9.25 -0.46
C ARG A 584 -6.96 8.80 -1.55
N PHE A 585 -5.95 8.05 -1.12
CA PHE A 585 -5.01 7.34 -1.97
C PHE A 585 -4.99 5.84 -1.61
N PRO A 586 -5.06 4.92 -2.59
CA PRO A 586 -5.47 5.17 -3.97
C PRO A 586 -6.92 5.67 -4.04
N MET A 587 -7.34 6.19 -5.20
CA MET A 587 -8.74 6.57 -5.38
C MET A 587 -9.61 5.32 -5.19
N PRO A 588 -10.69 5.37 -4.39
CA PRO A 588 -11.61 4.25 -4.25
C PRO A 588 -12.53 4.13 -5.46
N ARG A 589 -13.03 2.92 -5.72
CA ARG A 589 -14.07 2.70 -6.72
C ARG A 589 -15.37 3.37 -6.25
N TYR A 590 -15.91 4.27 -7.06
CA TYR A 590 -17.19 4.94 -6.81
C TYR A 590 -18.34 4.13 -7.42
N ILE A 591 -19.39 3.87 -6.64
CA ILE A 591 -20.56 3.07 -7.02
C ILE A 591 -21.82 3.85 -6.65
N ASP A 592 -22.69 4.11 -7.62
CA ASP A 592 -24.06 4.60 -7.42
C ASP A 592 -25.02 3.47 -7.78
N THR A 593 -25.85 3.05 -6.83
CA THR A 593 -26.80 1.95 -7.01
C THR A 593 -28.07 2.17 -6.21
N GLU A 594 -29.04 1.29 -6.39
CA GLU A 594 -30.39 1.43 -5.85
C GLU A 594 -30.98 0.07 -5.48
N HIS A 595 -32.14 0.09 -4.84
CA HIS A 595 -32.89 -1.12 -4.54
C HIS A 595 -33.15 -1.96 -5.80
N GLY A 596 -32.81 -3.25 -5.73
CA GLY A 596 -32.89 -4.18 -6.87
C GLY A 596 -31.72 -4.10 -7.86
N GLY A 597 -30.81 -3.12 -7.73
CA GLY A 597 -29.63 -2.98 -8.59
C GLY A 597 -28.58 -4.08 -8.36
N SER A 598 -27.91 -4.53 -9.43
CA SER A 598 -26.91 -5.60 -9.35
C SER A 598 -25.70 -5.24 -8.48
N GLN A 599 -25.33 -3.96 -8.42
CA GLN A 599 -24.22 -3.43 -7.63
C GLN A 599 -24.57 -3.29 -6.13
N ALA A 600 -25.86 -3.35 -5.74
CA ALA A 600 -26.28 -3.33 -4.34
C ALA A 600 -25.71 -4.51 -3.53
N ARG A 601 -25.29 -5.59 -4.21
CA ARG A 601 -24.59 -6.73 -3.59
C ARG A 601 -23.34 -6.32 -2.80
N PHE A 602 -22.67 -5.22 -3.17
CA PHE A 602 -21.50 -4.73 -2.45
C PHE A 602 -21.88 -4.26 -1.04
N LEU A 603 -22.98 -3.51 -0.90
CA LEU A 603 -23.55 -3.15 0.40
C LEU A 603 -24.02 -4.39 1.17
N LEU A 604 -24.82 -5.24 0.52
CA LEU A 604 -25.42 -6.43 1.16
C LEU A 604 -24.37 -7.41 1.69
N SER A 605 -23.20 -7.50 1.04
CA SER A 605 -22.09 -8.34 1.51
C SER A 605 -21.39 -7.83 2.77
N LYS A 606 -21.58 -6.55 3.13
CA LYS A 606 -20.90 -5.88 4.25
C LYS A 606 -21.81 -5.65 5.46
N VAL A 607 -23.13 -5.66 5.28
CA VAL A 607 -24.10 -5.52 6.38
C VAL A 607 -24.36 -6.84 7.08
N ASN A 608 -24.69 -6.78 8.36
CA ASN A 608 -25.07 -7.95 9.16
C ASN A 608 -26.51 -8.39 8.85
N PRO A 609 -26.77 -9.70 8.70
CA PRO A 609 -28.12 -10.22 8.56
C PRO A 609 -28.81 -10.27 9.93
N SER A 610 -29.51 -9.22 10.31
CA SER A 610 -30.36 -9.21 11.52
C SER A 610 -31.72 -9.90 11.29
N GLN A 611 -32.15 -9.98 10.03
CA GLN A 611 -33.26 -10.84 9.61
C GLN A 611 -32.71 -12.10 8.93
N THR A 612 -32.68 -13.21 9.67
CA THR A 612 -32.41 -14.53 9.10
C THR A 612 -33.73 -15.28 8.90
N HIS A 613 -33.76 -16.28 8.01
CA HIS A 613 -34.92 -17.18 7.87
C HIS A 613 -35.38 -17.78 9.23
N ASN A 614 -34.49 -17.88 10.23
CA ASN A 614 -34.81 -18.34 11.58
C ASN A 614 -35.56 -17.32 12.45
N ASN A 615 -35.38 -16.01 12.22
CA ASN A 615 -36.03 -14.96 13.03
C ASN A 615 -37.26 -14.34 12.36
N MET A 616 -37.56 -14.72 11.11
CA MET A 616 -38.72 -14.21 10.34
C MET A 616 -40.07 -14.49 11.02
N TYR A 617 -40.14 -15.50 11.89
CA TYR A 617 -41.36 -15.89 12.62
C TYR A 617 -41.35 -15.51 14.11
N ALA A 618 -40.26 -14.93 14.64
CA ALA A 618 -40.16 -14.62 16.07
C ALA A 618 -40.91 -13.32 16.45
N TYR A 619 -41.20 -12.44 15.49
CA TYR A 619 -41.90 -11.17 15.73
C TYR A 619 -43.43 -11.26 15.65
N GLY A 620 -44.00 -12.46 15.49
CA GLY A 620 -45.45 -12.68 15.34
C GLY A 620 -46.20 -13.14 16.60
N GLN A 621 -45.53 -13.25 17.76
CA GLN A 621 -46.14 -13.71 19.02
C GLN A 621 -46.06 -12.66 20.13
N VAL A 622 -46.56 -11.46 19.89
CA VAL A 622 -47.07 -10.61 20.98
C VAL A 622 -48.32 -9.89 20.49
N SER A 623 -49.40 -10.02 21.26
CA SER A 623 -50.72 -9.36 21.11
C SER A 623 -51.77 -10.18 20.35
N LEU A 624 -52.46 -11.06 21.08
CA LEU A 624 -53.93 -11.11 21.15
C LEU A 624 -54.32 -12.13 22.25
N LEU A 625 -54.30 -11.65 23.50
CA LEU A 625 -55.11 -12.21 24.58
C LEU A 625 -55.95 -11.06 25.14
N ASN A 626 -57.18 -10.98 24.64
CA ASN A 626 -58.37 -10.85 25.47
C ASN A 626 -59.27 -12.04 25.14
#